data_AF-A0A6L9J3Y9-F1
#
_entry.id   AF-A0A6L9J3Y9-F1
#
_cell.length_a   1.000
_cell.length_b   1.000
_cell.length_c   1.000
_cell.angle_alpha   90.00
_cell.angle_beta   90.00
_cell.angle_gamma   90.00
#
_symmetry.space_group_name_H-M   'P 1'
#
loop_
_entity.id
_entity.type
_entity.pdbx_description
1 polymer ?
#
loop_
_entity_poly.entity_id
_entity_poly.type
_entity_poly.pdbx_seq_one_letter_code
_entity_poly.pdbx_strand_id
1 'polypeptide(L)'
;MPLPPIVTRLEHIATQAQRLRDDYDAFRYYIDLMWEREGRTDAELDALVDEIAAGVVSYIDCTACANCCRSIPVALVPDDIPALAAGTGLSPADLTAQLVDQPVAHQHGEWGIFHHSPCTFLDGTVCSLYAHRPASCRAYPAFTPDFRYLAAPIMAGAGLCPIIFNVIERLKVRLGW
;
A
#
# COMPACT_ATOMS: atom_id res chain seq x y z
N MET A 1 -9.55 25.01 4.13
CA MET A 1 -8.73 24.84 5.35
C MET A 1 -7.29 24.60 4.95
N PRO A 2 -6.28 25.01 5.74
CA PRO A 2 -4.88 24.70 5.43
C PRO A 2 -4.67 23.18 5.44
N LEU A 3 -3.79 22.68 4.57
CA LEU A 3 -3.45 21.26 4.54
C LEU A 3 -2.71 20.86 5.84
N PRO A 4 -2.97 19.67 6.40
CA PRO A 4 -2.23 19.18 7.55
C PRO A 4 -0.74 19.01 7.21
N PRO A 5 0.16 19.26 8.19
CA PRO A 5 1.58 19.02 8.02
C PRO A 5 1.86 17.53 7.77
N ILE A 6 2.94 17.23 7.04
CA ILE A 6 3.34 15.83 6.78
C ILE A 6 3.81 15.19 8.08
N VAL A 7 3.25 14.01 8.40
CA VAL A 7 3.60 13.21 9.56
C VAL A 7 4.32 11.94 9.12
N THR A 8 5.50 11.63 9.68
CA THR A 8 6.29 10.43 9.32
C THR A 8 6.69 9.54 10.49
N ARG A 9 6.47 9.98 11.74
CA ARG A 9 6.75 9.18 12.95
C ARG A 9 5.79 7.99 13.05
N LEU A 10 6.30 6.77 12.84
CA LEU A 10 5.50 5.54 12.80
C LEU A 10 4.67 5.30 14.07
N GLU A 11 5.26 5.42 15.26
CA GLU A 11 4.54 5.21 16.53
C GLU A 11 3.35 6.17 16.68
N HIS A 12 3.55 7.42 16.25
CA HIS A 12 2.50 8.43 16.27
C HIS A 12 1.41 8.09 15.27
N ILE A 13 1.77 7.74 14.02
CA ILE A 13 0.82 7.31 12.98
C ILE A 13 0.01 6.10 13.44
N ALA A 14 0.66 5.06 13.96
CA ALA A 14 -0.02 3.85 14.43
C ALA A 14 -1.02 4.17 15.56
N THR A 15 -0.62 5.03 16.51
CA THR A 15 -1.50 5.48 17.59
C THR A 15 -2.68 6.31 17.08
N GLN A 16 -2.44 7.24 16.15
CA GLN A 16 -3.50 8.08 15.58
C GLN A 16 -4.47 7.25 14.74
N ALA A 17 -3.97 6.41 13.84
CA ALA A 17 -4.80 5.55 13.01
C ALA A 17 -5.67 4.61 13.87
N GLN A 18 -5.14 4.08 14.98
CA GLN A 18 -5.94 3.31 15.93
C GLN A 18 -7.09 4.12 16.56
N ARG A 19 -6.87 5.40 16.87
CA ARG A 19 -7.90 6.30 17.42
C ARG A 19 -8.92 6.72 16.37
N LEU A 20 -8.50 6.80 15.11
CA LEU A 20 -9.31 7.25 13.98
C LEU A 20 -9.97 6.10 13.20
N ARG A 21 -9.92 4.85 13.68
CA ARG A 21 -10.49 3.70 12.95
C ARG A 21 -11.95 3.90 12.57
N ASP A 22 -12.78 4.24 13.54
CA ASP A 22 -14.22 4.46 13.32
C ASP A 22 -14.47 5.69 12.41
N ASP A 23 -13.59 6.70 12.49
CA ASP A 23 -13.62 7.88 11.62
C ASP A 23 -13.26 7.53 10.17
N TYR A 24 -12.28 6.64 9.94
CA TYR A 24 -11.94 6.15 8.60
C TYR A 24 -13.03 5.30 7.98
N ASP A 25 -13.69 4.45 8.79
CA ASP A 25 -14.84 3.70 8.33
C ASP A 25 -15.98 4.64 7.93
N ALA A 26 -16.30 5.63 8.77
CA ALA A 26 -17.32 6.63 8.46
C ALA A 26 -16.96 7.47 7.21
N PHE A 27 -15.68 7.87 7.10
CA PHE A 27 -15.19 8.64 5.96
C PHE A 27 -15.28 7.86 4.64
N ARG A 28 -15.01 6.55 4.65
CA ARG A 28 -15.22 5.70 3.48
C ARG A 28 -16.67 5.72 3.01
N TYR A 29 -17.63 5.52 3.92
CA TYR A 29 -19.06 5.61 3.59
C TYR A 29 -19.46 7.00 3.08
N TYR A 30 -18.86 8.06 3.64
CA TYR A 30 -19.09 9.42 3.18
C TYR A 30 -18.64 9.60 1.72
N ILE A 31 -17.46 9.10 1.34
CA ILE A 31 -17.00 9.15 -0.04
C ILE A 31 -18.00 8.47 -0.97
N ASP A 32 -18.42 7.24 -0.66
CA ASP A 32 -19.35 6.47 -1.47
C ASP A 32 -20.68 7.24 -1.68
N LEU A 33 -21.29 7.70 -0.58
CA LEU A 33 -22.57 8.41 -0.60
C LEU A 33 -22.47 9.75 -1.34
N MET A 34 -21.39 10.50 -1.14
CA MET A 34 -21.20 11.80 -1.78
C MET A 34 -20.98 11.65 -3.28
N TRP A 35 -20.16 10.69 -3.70
CA TRP A 35 -19.90 10.44 -5.12
C TRP A 35 -21.19 10.02 -5.86
N GLU A 36 -21.97 9.13 -5.26
CA GLU A 36 -23.26 8.71 -5.82
C GLU A 36 -24.25 9.86 -5.89
N ARG A 37 -24.39 10.64 -4.81
CA ARG A 37 -25.35 11.75 -4.74
C ARG A 37 -25.02 12.86 -5.73
N GLU A 38 -23.74 13.15 -5.93
CA GLU A 38 -23.28 14.20 -6.84
C GLU A 38 -23.15 13.72 -8.29
N GLY A 39 -23.33 12.42 -8.56
CA GLY A 39 -23.21 11.84 -9.89
C GLY A 39 -21.79 11.91 -10.45
N ARG A 40 -20.79 11.85 -9.58
CA ARG A 40 -19.37 11.94 -9.95
C ARG A 40 -18.82 10.59 -10.36
N THR A 41 -17.81 10.61 -11.22
CA THR A 41 -17.17 9.41 -11.76
C THR A 41 -15.99 8.95 -10.90
N ASP A 42 -15.67 7.66 -10.95
CA ASP A 42 -14.49 7.09 -10.28
C ASP A 42 -13.20 7.74 -10.73
N ALA A 43 -13.08 8.01 -12.04
CA ALA A 43 -11.92 8.68 -12.60
C ALA A 43 -11.68 10.08 -12.00
N GLU A 44 -12.72 10.80 -11.58
CA GLU A 44 -12.57 12.08 -10.87
C GLU A 44 -12.06 11.91 -9.44
N LEU A 45 -12.42 10.82 -8.77
CA LEU A 45 -11.88 10.50 -7.44
C LEU A 45 -10.43 10.09 -7.55
N ASP A 46 -10.12 9.19 -8.48
CA ASP A 46 -8.76 8.71 -8.71
C ASP A 46 -7.82 9.85 -9.06
N ALA A 47 -8.23 10.75 -9.95
CA ALA A 47 -7.42 11.93 -10.30
C ALA A 47 -7.16 12.84 -9.10
N LEU A 48 -8.16 13.04 -8.23
CA LEU A 48 -7.99 13.82 -7.00
C LEU A 48 -7.03 13.12 -6.02
N VAL A 49 -7.15 11.80 -5.86
CA VAL A 49 -6.30 11.02 -4.96
C VAL A 49 -4.87 10.98 -5.48
N ASP A 50 -4.66 10.80 -6.78
CA ASP A 50 -3.33 10.84 -7.42
C ASP A 50 -2.67 12.21 -7.26
N GLU A 51 -3.41 13.32 -7.41
CA GLU A 51 -2.92 14.67 -7.15
C GLU A 51 -2.40 14.81 -5.70
N ILE A 52 -3.20 14.36 -4.73
CA ILE A 52 -2.86 14.39 -3.30
C ILE A 52 -1.66 13.49 -3.01
N ALA A 53 -1.65 12.27 -3.55
CA ALA A 53 -0.61 11.28 -3.36
C ALA A 53 0.73 11.77 -3.92
N ALA A 54 0.76 12.34 -5.13
CA ALA A 54 1.95 12.95 -5.70
C ALA A 54 2.52 14.06 -4.79
N GLY A 55 1.63 14.90 -4.25
CA GLY A 55 2.00 15.92 -3.27
C GLY A 55 2.58 15.34 -1.97
N VAL A 56 2.08 14.21 -1.47
CA VAL A 56 2.56 13.55 -0.24
C VAL A 56 3.87 12.81 -0.46
N VAL A 57 3.95 11.99 -1.52
CA VAL A 57 5.11 11.15 -1.84
C VAL A 57 6.36 11.99 -2.04
N SER A 58 6.24 13.22 -2.56
CA SER A 58 7.38 14.13 -2.70
C SER A 58 8.08 14.51 -1.39
N TYR A 59 7.45 14.30 -0.23
CA TYR A 59 8.02 14.61 1.10
C TYR A 59 8.40 13.38 1.92
N ILE A 60 8.16 12.17 1.42
CA ILE A 60 8.33 10.94 2.20
C ILE A 60 9.21 9.95 1.42
N ASP A 61 10.38 9.66 1.98
CA ASP A 61 11.20 8.54 1.52
C ASP A 61 10.62 7.21 2.02
N CYS A 62 9.99 6.45 1.14
CA CYS A 62 9.39 5.17 1.48
C CYS A 62 10.42 4.09 1.87
N THR A 63 11.70 4.30 1.53
CA THR A 63 12.81 3.39 1.87
C THR A 63 13.38 3.62 3.27
N ALA A 64 12.94 4.67 3.97
CA ALA A 64 13.43 5.01 5.30
C ALA A 64 12.83 4.14 6.41
N CYS A 65 11.64 3.56 6.22
CA CYS A 65 10.91 2.87 7.30
C CYS A 65 10.85 1.34 7.17
N ALA A 66 10.75 0.82 5.94
CA ALA A 66 10.53 -0.60 5.63
C ALA A 66 9.33 -1.26 6.35
N ASN A 67 8.35 -0.49 6.83
CA ASN A 67 7.27 -1.04 7.65
C ASN A 67 6.41 -2.05 6.85
N CYS A 68 6.18 -1.78 5.56
CA CYS A 68 5.53 -2.73 4.66
C CYS A 68 6.33 -4.04 4.52
N CYS A 69 7.64 -3.98 4.31
CA CYS A 69 8.51 -5.15 4.18
C CYS A 69 8.59 -6.00 5.45
N ARG A 70 8.30 -5.43 6.61
CA ARG A 70 8.30 -6.11 7.91
C ARG A 70 6.96 -6.73 8.28
N SER A 71 5.86 -6.25 7.71
CA SER A 71 4.52 -6.53 8.23
C SER A 71 3.54 -7.06 7.18
N ILE A 72 3.74 -6.79 5.90
CA ILE A 72 2.80 -7.20 4.84
C ILE A 72 3.33 -8.46 4.15
N PRO A 73 2.54 -9.54 4.10
CA PRO A 73 2.81 -10.66 3.20
C PRO A 73 2.85 -10.18 1.73
N VAL A 74 3.91 -10.52 1.01
CA VAL A 74 4.10 -10.07 -0.37
C VAL A 74 3.46 -11.06 -1.32
N ALA A 75 2.34 -10.65 -1.94
CA ALA A 75 1.73 -11.37 -3.05
C ALA A 75 2.58 -11.27 -4.31
N LEU A 76 2.60 -12.37 -5.07
CA LEU A 76 3.37 -12.56 -6.30
C LEU A 76 2.43 -12.93 -7.43
N VAL A 77 2.79 -12.47 -8.63
CA VAL A 77 2.23 -12.96 -9.88
C VAL A 77 3.28 -13.78 -10.65
N PRO A 78 2.87 -14.64 -11.60
CA PRO A 78 3.83 -15.39 -12.42
C PRO A 78 4.89 -14.49 -13.10
N ASP A 79 4.50 -13.28 -13.48
CA ASP A 79 5.36 -12.29 -14.14
C ASP A 79 6.46 -11.71 -13.23
N ASP A 80 6.37 -11.92 -11.91
CA ASP A 80 7.44 -11.53 -10.97
C ASP A 80 8.63 -12.50 -11.03
N ILE A 81 8.40 -13.75 -11.43
CA ILE A 81 9.41 -14.83 -11.35
C ILE A 81 10.65 -14.54 -12.20
N PRO A 82 10.55 -14.09 -13.47
CA PRO A 82 11.74 -13.77 -14.26
C PRO A 82 12.60 -12.67 -13.62
N ALA A 83 11.98 -11.62 -13.08
CA ALA A 83 12.70 -10.52 -12.45
C ALA A 83 13.40 -10.98 -11.17
N LEU A 84 12.70 -11.75 -10.32
CA LEU A 84 13.26 -12.30 -9.09
C LEU A 84 14.37 -13.32 -9.36
N ALA A 85 14.22 -14.17 -10.38
CA ALA A 85 15.25 -15.12 -10.81
C ALA A 85 16.53 -14.37 -11.23
N ALA A 86 16.40 -13.30 -12.01
CA ALA A 86 17.53 -12.46 -12.40
C ALA A 86 18.23 -11.80 -11.20
N GLY A 87 17.46 -11.34 -10.21
CA GLY A 87 18.01 -10.71 -9.00
C GLY A 87 18.67 -11.70 -8.03
N THR A 88 18.13 -12.91 -7.90
CA THR A 88 18.63 -13.94 -6.96
C THR A 88 19.71 -14.83 -7.56
N GLY A 89 19.74 -14.95 -8.90
CA GLY A 89 20.55 -15.96 -9.60
C GLY A 89 19.98 -17.38 -9.51
N LEU A 90 18.78 -17.57 -8.93
CA LEU A 90 18.11 -18.86 -8.85
C LEU A 90 17.39 -19.18 -10.16
N SER A 91 17.24 -20.48 -10.45
CA SER A 91 16.33 -20.89 -11.51
C SER A 91 14.87 -20.59 -11.10
N PRO A 92 13.94 -20.37 -12.05
CA PRO A 92 12.52 -20.18 -11.73
C PRO A 92 11.92 -21.31 -10.90
N ALA A 93 12.35 -22.56 -11.13
CA ALA A 93 11.90 -23.72 -10.39
C ALA A 93 12.39 -23.68 -8.94
N ASP A 94 13.67 -23.40 -8.74
CA ASP A 94 14.26 -23.26 -7.40
C ASP A 94 13.65 -22.09 -6.63
N LEU A 95 13.42 -20.97 -7.31
CA LEU A 95 12.78 -19.80 -6.72
C LEU A 95 11.37 -20.12 -6.22
N THR A 96 10.56 -20.77 -7.07
CA THR A 96 9.20 -21.15 -6.71
C THR A 96 9.21 -22.12 -5.53
N ALA A 97 10.09 -23.14 -5.57
CA ALA A 97 10.18 -24.14 -4.52
C ALA A 97 10.69 -23.60 -3.19
N GLN A 98 11.59 -22.60 -3.20
CA GLN A 98 12.25 -22.09 -2.00
C GLN A 98 11.55 -20.88 -1.40
N LEU A 99 10.87 -20.06 -2.21
CA LEU A 99 10.42 -18.73 -1.79
C LEU A 99 8.91 -18.52 -1.92
N VAL A 100 8.17 -19.36 -2.66
CA VAL A 100 6.76 -19.13 -2.98
C VAL A 100 5.83 -20.13 -2.31
N ASP A 101 4.93 -19.63 -1.47
CA ASP A 101 3.88 -20.41 -0.80
C ASP A 101 2.57 -20.39 -1.60
N GLN A 102 2.45 -21.25 -2.60
CA GLN A 102 1.20 -21.36 -3.38
C GLN A 102 0.00 -21.90 -2.57
N PRO A 103 0.17 -22.90 -1.67
CA PRO A 103 -0.94 -23.37 -0.84
C PRO A 103 -1.59 -22.28 0.00
N VAL A 104 -0.82 -21.43 0.67
CA VAL A 104 -1.35 -20.30 1.43
C VAL A 104 -1.90 -19.23 0.47
N ALA A 105 -1.20 -18.92 -0.63
CA ALA A 105 -1.65 -17.93 -1.60
C ALA A 105 -3.06 -18.22 -2.14
N HIS A 106 -3.35 -19.46 -2.50
CA HIS A 106 -4.66 -19.86 -3.03
C HIS A 106 -5.81 -19.65 -2.04
N GLN A 107 -5.56 -19.70 -0.72
CA GLN A 107 -6.57 -19.40 0.30
C GLN A 107 -6.98 -17.91 0.28
N HIS A 108 -6.11 -17.06 -0.26
CA HIS A 108 -6.31 -15.62 -0.39
C HIS A 108 -6.63 -15.20 -1.83
N GLY A 109 -6.81 -16.15 -2.75
CA GLY A 109 -7.06 -15.85 -4.17
C GLY A 109 -5.83 -15.35 -4.94
N GLU A 110 -4.63 -15.53 -4.38
CA GLU A 110 -3.36 -15.11 -4.97
C GLU A 110 -2.65 -16.29 -5.65
N TRP A 111 -1.82 -16.02 -6.67
CA TRP A 111 -1.03 -17.07 -7.34
C TRP A 111 0.12 -17.58 -6.46
N GLY A 112 0.78 -16.68 -5.75
CA GLY A 112 1.87 -16.99 -4.85
C GLY A 112 2.04 -15.90 -3.82
N ILE A 113 2.59 -16.24 -2.65
CA ILE A 113 3.04 -15.27 -1.66
C ILE A 113 4.44 -15.68 -1.21
N PHE A 114 5.26 -14.73 -0.74
CA PHE A 114 6.53 -15.13 -0.11
C PHE A 114 6.30 -15.93 1.17
N HIS A 115 7.11 -16.97 1.41
CA HIS A 115 7.02 -17.83 2.60
C HIS A 115 7.23 -17.10 3.93
N HIS A 116 7.99 -16.01 3.97
CA HIS A 116 8.43 -15.39 5.20
C HIS A 116 8.03 -13.91 5.31
N SER A 117 7.58 -13.54 6.51
CA SER A 117 7.42 -12.16 6.97
C SER A 117 8.15 -12.02 8.31
N PRO A 118 9.11 -11.09 8.48
CA PRO A 118 9.60 -10.11 7.50
C PRO A 118 10.16 -10.73 6.22
N CYS A 119 10.11 -9.99 5.11
CA CYS A 119 10.59 -10.46 3.81
C CYS A 119 12.07 -10.87 3.87
N THR A 120 12.43 -12.03 3.31
CA THR A 120 13.81 -12.54 3.23
C THR A 120 14.79 -11.58 2.53
N PHE A 121 14.27 -10.72 1.65
CA PHE A 121 15.09 -9.74 0.92
C PHE A 121 15.22 -8.39 1.62
N LEU A 122 14.72 -8.25 2.86
CA LEU A 122 14.89 -7.01 3.62
C LEU A 122 16.30 -6.94 4.22
N ASP A 123 17.08 -5.94 3.81
CA ASP A 123 18.39 -5.59 4.37
C ASP A 123 18.33 -4.19 4.99
N GLY A 124 18.38 -4.12 6.33
CA GLY A 124 18.13 -2.88 7.05
C GLY A 124 16.73 -2.33 6.78
N THR A 125 16.64 -1.25 6.01
CA THR A 125 15.38 -0.63 5.56
C THR A 125 15.15 -0.71 4.05
N VAL A 126 16.05 -1.35 3.31
CA VAL A 126 16.01 -1.45 1.86
C VAL A 126 15.93 -2.90 1.42
N CYS A 127 15.42 -3.13 0.22
CA CYS A 127 15.40 -4.47 -0.35
C CYS A 127 16.75 -4.78 -1.01
N SER A 128 17.35 -5.93 -0.70
CA SER A 128 18.56 -6.42 -1.37
C SER A 128 18.36 -6.67 -2.87
N LEU A 129 17.11 -6.83 -3.29
CA LEU A 129 16.69 -6.98 -4.69
C LEU A 129 15.86 -5.78 -5.18
N TYR A 130 16.18 -4.55 -4.75
CA TYR A 130 15.32 -3.38 -4.98
C TYR A 130 14.89 -3.17 -6.45
N ALA A 131 15.79 -3.39 -7.41
CA ALA A 131 15.49 -3.28 -8.84
C ALA A 131 14.60 -4.42 -9.38
N HIS A 132 14.59 -5.56 -8.70
CA HIS A 132 13.92 -6.81 -9.08
C HIS A 132 12.70 -7.13 -8.20
N ARG A 133 12.25 -6.18 -7.38
CA ARG A 133 11.11 -6.37 -6.46
C ARG A 133 9.85 -6.85 -7.19
N PRO A 134 8.93 -7.57 -6.52
CA PRO A 134 7.63 -7.92 -7.09
C PRO A 134 6.78 -6.70 -7.47
N ALA A 135 5.78 -6.91 -8.33
CA ALA A 135 4.84 -5.87 -8.76
C ALA A 135 4.10 -5.24 -7.57
N SER A 136 3.64 -6.06 -6.62
CA SER A 136 3.00 -5.60 -5.38
C SER A 136 3.90 -4.66 -4.57
N CYS A 137 5.18 -5.01 -4.40
CA CYS A 137 6.17 -4.17 -3.71
C CYS A 137 6.48 -2.86 -4.43
N ARG A 138 6.43 -2.83 -5.77
CA ARG A 138 6.65 -1.61 -6.57
C ARG A 138 5.43 -0.69 -6.53
N ALA A 139 4.24 -1.25 -6.55
CA ALA A 139 2.99 -0.51 -6.57
C ALA A 139 2.60 0.03 -5.18
N TYR A 140 3.10 -0.55 -4.09
CA TYR A 140 2.68 -0.15 -2.75
C TYR A 140 3.24 1.23 -2.32
N PRO A 141 2.42 2.12 -1.73
CA PRO A 141 0.96 2.01 -1.61
C PRO A 141 0.26 2.35 -2.93
N ALA A 142 -0.69 1.51 -3.35
CA ALA A 142 -1.52 1.76 -4.52
C ALA A 142 -2.86 2.36 -4.05
N PHE A 143 -3.26 3.47 -4.66
CA PHE A 143 -4.53 4.15 -4.36
C PHE A 143 -5.53 4.04 -5.51
N THR A 144 -5.04 3.95 -6.74
CA THR A 144 -5.80 3.96 -8.01
C THR A 144 -5.44 2.68 -8.80
N PRO A 145 -6.19 2.25 -9.83
CA PRO A 145 -7.20 2.96 -10.63
C PRO A 145 -8.65 2.83 -10.15
N ASP A 146 -8.87 2.35 -8.93
CA ASP A 146 -10.22 2.32 -8.34
C ASP A 146 -10.10 2.55 -6.83
N PHE A 147 -10.07 3.82 -6.43
CA PHE A 147 -9.94 4.18 -5.02
C PHE A 147 -11.11 3.69 -4.18
N ARG A 148 -12.35 3.68 -4.70
CA ARG A 148 -13.51 3.22 -3.92
C ARG A 148 -13.41 1.73 -3.61
N TYR A 149 -12.99 0.93 -4.58
CA TYR A 149 -12.73 -0.50 -4.37
C TYR A 149 -11.60 -0.73 -3.35
N LEU A 150 -10.54 0.07 -3.43
CA LEU A 150 -9.36 -0.04 -2.55
C LEU A 150 -9.54 0.69 -1.21
N ALA A 151 -10.63 1.42 -0.98
CA ALA A 151 -10.75 2.30 0.17
C ALA A 151 -10.61 1.55 1.50
N ALA A 152 -11.25 0.39 1.64
CA ALA A 152 -11.15 -0.41 2.87
C ALA A 152 -9.70 -0.86 3.19
N PRO A 153 -8.95 -1.53 2.28
CA PRO A 153 -7.55 -1.87 2.56
C PRO A 153 -6.64 -0.64 2.71
N ILE A 154 -6.90 0.47 2.00
CA ILE A 154 -6.17 1.73 2.18
C ILE A 154 -6.36 2.26 3.60
N MET A 155 -7.61 2.39 4.09
CA MET A 155 -7.90 2.87 5.44
C MET A 155 -7.28 1.96 6.51
N ALA A 156 -7.35 0.64 6.33
CA ALA A 156 -6.69 -0.32 7.22
C ALA A 156 -5.16 -0.16 7.24
N GLY A 157 -4.56 0.24 6.11
CA GLY A 157 -3.13 0.49 5.96
C GLY A 157 -2.63 1.81 6.56
N ALA A 158 -3.54 2.71 7.00
CA ALA A 158 -3.18 4.03 7.50
C ALA A 158 -2.23 3.99 8.70
N GLY A 159 -2.40 3.02 9.61
CA GLY A 159 -1.53 2.86 10.77
C GLY A 159 -0.14 2.31 10.44
N LEU A 160 0.05 1.78 9.23
CA LEU A 160 1.28 1.14 8.80
C LEU A 160 2.15 2.08 7.95
N CYS A 161 1.54 2.82 7.03
CA CYS A 161 2.27 3.59 6.03
C CYS A 161 2.07 5.10 6.21
N PRO A 162 3.16 5.88 6.38
CA PRO A 162 3.07 7.34 6.41
C PRO A 162 2.42 7.95 5.17
N ILE A 163 2.66 7.39 3.97
CA ILE A 163 2.06 7.90 2.74
C ILE A 163 0.54 7.75 2.79
N ILE A 164 0.04 6.54 3.12
CA ILE A 164 -1.40 6.28 3.25
C ILE A 164 -2.04 7.21 4.27
N PHE A 165 -1.46 7.33 5.47
CA PHE A 165 -1.97 8.21 6.52
C PHE A 165 -2.15 9.66 6.03
N ASN A 166 -1.09 10.24 5.44
CA ASN A 166 -1.15 11.63 5.00
C ASN A 166 -2.08 11.83 3.79
N VAL A 167 -2.21 10.84 2.91
CA VAL A 167 -3.15 10.91 1.78
C VAL A 167 -4.59 10.95 2.29
N ILE A 168 -4.96 10.07 3.23
CA ILE A 168 -6.31 10.03 3.82
C ILE A 168 -6.61 11.35 4.53
N GLU A 169 -5.72 11.83 5.41
CA GLU A 169 -5.96 13.09 6.15
C GLU A 169 -6.08 14.31 5.24
N ARG A 170 -5.34 14.34 4.12
CA ARG A 170 -5.48 15.42 3.13
C ARG A 170 -6.75 15.28 2.29
N LEU A 171 -7.15 14.05 1.95
CA LEU A 171 -8.39 13.78 1.22
C LEU A 171 -9.60 14.22 2.05
N LYS A 172 -9.63 13.91 3.36
CA LYS A 172 -10.65 14.40 4.31
C LYS A 172 -10.81 15.92 4.22
N VAL A 173 -9.71 16.67 4.32
CA VAL A 173 -9.73 18.14 4.20
C VAL A 173 -10.21 18.62 2.83
N ARG A 174 -9.80 17.96 1.74
CA ARG A 174 -10.22 18.32 0.37
C ARG A 174 -11.69 18.07 0.12
N LEU A 175 -12.28 17.09 0.77
CA LEU A 175 -13.70 16.74 0.66
C LEU A 175 -14.57 17.38 1.75
N GLY A 176 -14.01 18.22 2.62
CA GLY A 176 -14.75 18.91 3.67
C GLY A 176 -15.30 18.00 4.76
N TRP A 177 -14.63 16.87 5.01
CA TRP A 177 -14.89 16.00 6.17
C TRP A 177 -14.54 16.72 7.47
#